data_AF-A0A837G301-F1
#
_entry.id   AF-A0A837G301-F1
#
_cell.length_a   1.000
_cell.length_b   1.000
_cell.length_c   1.000
_cell.angle_alpha   90.00
_cell.angle_beta   90.00
_cell.angle_gamma   90.00
#
_symmetry.space_group_name_H-M   'P 1'
#
loop_
_entity.id
_entity.type
_entity.pdbx_description
1 polymer ?
#
loop_
_entity_poly.entity_id
_entity_poly.type
_entity_poly.pdbx_seq_one_letter_code
_entity_poly.pdbx_strand_id
1 'polypeptide(L)'
;MTNIEFVNSANPHSWFLVADDLHSQAEFLMKSFGQGELIRRDFVNGTSDSWDNINRSVFLLASFALENTIKAFLVYENPDWISNGVISKKMRSHSLSKLVQMSNLIPYKDRGQSILTIFENGNESWARYQWLIGAYGKRLVKLLEKKWEGPHGFSGSYEISGCFFGVNFEKKS
;
A
#
# COMPACT_ATOMS: atom_id res chain seq x y z
N MET A 1 -18.19 -0.66 19.18
CA MET A 1 -17.61 0.38 18.31
C MET A 1 -18.74 1.20 17.74
N THR A 2 -18.77 2.50 18.01
CA THR A 2 -19.74 3.44 17.44
C THR A 2 -19.43 3.71 15.96
N ASN A 3 -20.37 4.27 15.20
CA ASN A 3 -20.12 4.63 13.80
C ASN A 3 -18.98 5.67 13.67
N ILE A 4 -18.87 6.59 14.63
CA ILE A 4 -17.81 7.60 14.66
C ILE A 4 -16.45 6.95 14.93
N GLU A 5 -16.37 6.01 15.89
CA GLU A 5 -15.14 5.24 16.14
C GLU A 5 -14.72 4.38 14.94
N PHE A 6 -15.70 3.81 14.22
CA PHE A 6 -15.44 3.08 12.99
C PHE A 6 -14.88 3.98 11.89
N VAL A 7 -15.53 5.12 11.61
CA VAL A 7 -15.04 6.09 10.63
C VAL A 7 -13.65 6.60 11.01
N ASN A 8 -13.40 6.87 12.29
CA ASN A 8 -12.09 7.29 12.79
C ASN A 8 -11.01 6.22 12.59
N SER A 9 -11.34 4.94 12.74
CA SER A 9 -10.38 3.84 12.57
C SER A 9 -10.16 3.46 11.11
N ALA A 10 -11.10 3.78 10.22
CA ALA A 10 -11.03 3.45 8.79
C ALA A 10 -10.91 4.67 7.87
N ASN A 11 -10.49 5.82 8.42
CA ASN A 11 -10.23 7.04 7.64
C ASN A 11 -8.98 6.89 6.75
N PRO A 12 -8.79 7.75 5.72
CA PRO A 12 -7.66 7.66 4.80
C PRO A 12 -6.27 7.64 5.47
N HIS A 13 -6.10 8.38 6.57
CA HIS A 13 -4.84 8.43 7.30
C HIS A 13 -4.55 7.09 8.01
N SER A 14 -5.55 6.41 8.57
CA SER A 14 -5.37 5.08 9.16
C SER A 14 -4.91 4.05 8.13
N TRP A 15 -5.48 4.07 6.91
CA TRP A 15 -5.01 3.21 5.81
C TRP A 15 -3.57 3.54 5.37
N PHE A 16 -3.21 4.83 5.37
CA PHE A 16 -1.85 5.29 5.09
C PHE A 16 -0.83 4.76 6.12
N LEU A 17 -1.15 4.83 7.41
CA LEU A 17 -0.25 4.35 8.47
C LEU A 17 -0.01 2.83 8.39
N VAL A 18 -1.07 2.05 8.09
CA VAL A 18 -0.93 0.59 7.89
C VAL A 18 -0.05 0.30 6.67
N ALA A 19 -0.25 1.03 5.58
CA ALA A 19 0.56 0.87 4.39
C ALA A 19 2.05 1.16 4.64
N ASP A 20 2.35 2.22 5.40
CA ASP A 20 3.73 2.61 5.73
C ASP A 20 4.43 1.58 6.63
N ASP A 21 3.75 1.07 7.65
CA ASP A 21 4.26 0.03 8.53
C ASP A 21 4.59 -1.26 7.75
N LEU A 22 3.67 -1.72 6.89
CA LEU A 22 3.89 -2.88 6.03
C LEU A 22 5.08 -2.69 5.08
N HIS A 23 5.25 -1.48 4.53
CA HIS A 23 6.41 -1.17 3.69
C HIS A 23 7.71 -1.22 4.50
N SER A 24 7.73 -0.59 5.68
CA SER A 24 8.89 -0.58 6.58
C SER A 24 9.31 -2.00 6.99
N GLN A 25 8.35 -2.87 7.27
CA GLN A 25 8.60 -4.29 7.55
C GLN A 25 9.18 -5.02 6.33
N ALA A 26 8.67 -4.74 5.13
CA ALA A 26 9.22 -5.30 3.89
C ALA A 26 10.66 -4.86 3.65
N GLU A 27 10.99 -3.58 3.88
CA GLU A 27 12.36 -3.06 3.76
C GLU A 27 13.29 -3.66 4.81
N PHE A 28 12.83 -3.79 6.05
CA PHE A 28 13.62 -4.42 7.10
C PHE A 28 13.96 -5.86 6.76
N LEU A 29 12.97 -6.63 6.31
CA LEU A 29 13.15 -8.03 5.95
C LEU A 29 14.08 -8.20 4.74
N MET A 30 14.01 -7.30 3.76
CA MET A 30 14.90 -7.30 2.58
C MET A 30 16.38 -7.16 2.95
N LYS A 31 16.72 -6.58 4.11
CA LYS A 31 18.12 -6.50 4.57
C LYS A 31 18.77 -7.87 4.80
N SER A 32 17.96 -8.92 4.97
CA SER A 32 18.40 -10.31 5.09
C SER A 32 18.47 -11.05 3.74
N PHE A 33 18.23 -10.37 2.62
CA PHE A 33 18.37 -10.97 1.30
C PHE A 33 19.78 -11.53 1.09
N GLY A 34 19.87 -12.72 0.49
CA GLY A 34 21.10 -13.48 0.28
C GLY A 34 21.52 -14.34 1.47
N GLN A 35 20.80 -14.30 2.59
CA GLN A 35 21.15 -15.07 3.80
C GLN A 35 20.45 -16.43 3.89
N GLY A 36 19.52 -16.75 3.00
CA GLY A 36 18.80 -18.03 3.01
C GLY A 36 18.26 -18.43 1.64
N GLU A 37 18.49 -19.69 1.27
CA GLU A 37 18.16 -20.22 -0.05
C GLU A 37 17.15 -21.37 0.05
N LEU A 38 16.16 -21.37 -0.84
CA LEU A 38 15.19 -22.45 -1.01
C LEU A 38 15.39 -23.08 -2.38
N ILE A 39 15.75 -24.36 -2.39
CA ILE A 39 16.01 -25.12 -3.61
C ILE A 39 14.90 -26.14 -3.83
N ARG A 40 14.24 -26.08 -4.99
CA ARG A 40 13.31 -27.12 -5.46
C ARG A 40 14.03 -28.00 -6.48
N ARG A 41 14.08 -29.30 -6.24
CA ARG A 41 14.61 -30.30 -7.19
C ARG A 41 13.46 -31.11 -7.79
N ASP A 42 13.41 -31.15 -9.11
CA ASP A 42 12.52 -32.02 -9.87
C ASP A 42 13.30 -33.27 -10.32
N PHE A 43 12.97 -34.41 -9.73
CA PHE A 43 13.63 -35.68 -10.05
C PHE A 43 13.16 -36.32 -11.36
N VAL A 44 12.07 -35.82 -11.97
CA VAL A 44 11.55 -36.32 -13.25
C VAL A 44 12.32 -35.68 -14.41
N ASN A 45 12.56 -34.37 -14.32
CA ASN A 45 13.21 -33.60 -15.38
C ASN A 45 14.70 -33.28 -15.09
N GLY A 46 15.18 -33.61 -13.88
CA GLY A 46 16.55 -33.33 -13.46
C GLY A 46 16.83 -31.83 -13.23
N THR A 47 15.80 -31.00 -13.18
CA THR A 47 15.94 -29.55 -13.00
C THR A 47 15.98 -29.17 -11.53
N SER A 48 16.71 -28.09 -11.23
CA SER A 48 16.77 -27.49 -9.90
C SER A 48 16.55 -26.01 -10.02
N ASP A 49 15.56 -25.50 -9.31
CA ASP A 49 15.29 -24.07 -9.20
C ASP A 49 15.66 -23.60 -7.80
N SER A 50 16.21 -22.39 -7.70
CA SER A 50 16.58 -21.79 -6.43
C SER A 50 16.00 -20.40 -6.31
N TRP A 51 15.52 -20.05 -5.11
CA TRP A 51 15.06 -18.72 -4.76
C TRP A 51 15.56 -18.35 -3.38
N ASP A 52 15.79 -17.06 -3.18
CA ASP A 52 15.98 -16.55 -1.82
C ASP A 52 14.68 -16.70 -1.01
N ASN A 53 14.80 -17.20 0.21
CA ASN A 53 13.65 -17.47 1.09
C ASN A 53 12.90 -16.19 1.51
N ILE A 54 13.57 -15.03 1.47
CA ILE A 54 13.02 -13.73 1.85
C ILE A 54 12.07 -13.17 0.79
N ASN A 55 12.27 -13.50 -0.48
CA ASN A 55 11.57 -12.90 -1.62
C ASN A 55 10.04 -12.93 -1.47
N ARG A 56 9.49 -14.06 -1.02
CA ARG A 56 8.03 -14.24 -0.89
C ARG A 56 7.43 -13.33 0.16
N SER A 57 8.04 -13.28 1.35
CA SER A 57 7.54 -12.51 2.48
C SER A 57 7.65 -11.01 2.22
N VAL A 58 8.77 -10.55 1.65
CA VAL A 58 8.94 -9.14 1.25
C VAL A 58 7.89 -8.74 0.22
N PHE A 59 7.66 -9.60 -0.78
CA PHE A 59 6.70 -9.32 -1.83
C PHE A 59 5.26 -9.23 -1.31
N LEU A 60 4.88 -10.14 -0.40
CA LEU A 60 3.56 -10.14 0.22
C LEU A 60 3.31 -8.84 1.00
N LEU A 61 4.27 -8.44 1.85
CA LEU A 61 4.18 -7.22 2.64
C LEU A 61 4.13 -5.97 1.74
N ALA A 62 4.96 -5.91 0.70
CA ALA A 62 4.94 -4.80 -0.26
C ALA A 62 3.64 -4.75 -1.08
N SER A 63 3.04 -5.90 -1.43
CA SER A 63 1.73 -5.96 -2.09
C SER A 63 0.63 -5.39 -1.21
N PHE A 64 0.63 -5.77 0.08
CA PHE A 64 -0.33 -5.25 1.04
C PHE A 64 -0.12 -3.77 1.32
N ALA A 65 1.13 -3.29 1.38
CA ALA A 65 1.42 -1.87 1.50
C ALA A 65 0.82 -1.08 0.31
N LEU A 66 1.01 -1.55 -0.92
CA LEU A 66 0.42 -0.95 -2.12
C LEU A 66 -1.11 -0.98 -2.08
N GLU A 67 -1.70 -2.12 -1.72
CA GLU A 67 -3.16 -2.25 -1.60
C GLU A 67 -3.73 -1.23 -0.61
N ASN A 68 -3.14 -1.13 0.59
CA ASN A 68 -3.58 -0.19 1.63
C ASN A 68 -3.37 1.26 1.19
N THR A 69 -2.28 1.56 0.47
CA THR A 69 -2.03 2.90 -0.08
C THR A 69 -3.11 3.28 -1.11
N ILE A 70 -3.43 2.39 -2.04
CA ILE A 70 -4.48 2.60 -3.04
C ILE A 70 -5.84 2.78 -2.36
N LYS A 71 -6.13 1.97 -1.34
CA LYS A 71 -7.36 2.07 -0.55
C LYS A 71 -7.44 3.40 0.20
N ALA A 72 -6.34 3.94 0.72
CA ALA A 72 -6.33 5.26 1.33
C ALA A 72 -6.77 6.36 0.34
N PHE A 73 -6.29 6.32 -0.92
CA PHE A 73 -6.79 7.21 -1.98
C PHE A 73 -8.29 7.04 -2.22
N LEU A 74 -8.75 5.80 -2.34
CA LEU A 74 -10.17 5.52 -2.61
C LEU A 74 -11.09 6.01 -1.50
N VAL A 75 -10.71 5.84 -0.23
CA VAL A 75 -11.47 6.37 0.92
C VAL A 75 -11.43 7.89 0.93
N TYR A 76 -10.29 8.51 0.60
CA TYR A 76 -10.19 9.96 0.52
C TYR A 76 -11.16 10.53 -0.53
N GLU A 77 -11.20 9.91 -1.70
CA GLU A 77 -12.05 10.33 -2.83
C GLU A 77 -13.53 9.96 -2.66
N ASN A 78 -13.82 8.91 -1.90
CA ASN A 78 -15.18 8.38 -1.72
C ASN A 78 -15.48 8.15 -0.23
N PRO A 79 -15.66 9.22 0.58
CA PRO A 79 -15.78 9.10 2.03
C PRO A 79 -16.96 8.21 2.47
N ASP A 80 -18.06 8.22 1.72
CA ASP A 80 -19.25 7.40 1.99
C ASP A 80 -19.01 5.88 1.91
N TRP A 81 -17.86 5.44 1.35
CA TRP A 81 -17.49 4.03 1.31
C TRP A 81 -17.07 3.47 2.67
N ILE A 82 -16.86 4.34 3.66
CA ILE A 82 -16.60 4.01 5.06
C ILE A 82 -17.73 4.64 5.88
N SER A 83 -18.89 3.98 5.94
CA SER A 83 -20.06 4.52 6.63
C SER A 83 -20.86 3.42 7.31
N ASN A 84 -21.62 3.79 8.34
CA ASN A 84 -22.54 2.92 9.07
C ASN A 84 -21.89 1.60 9.55
N GLY A 85 -20.62 1.64 9.97
CA GLY A 85 -19.91 0.44 10.43
C GLY A 85 -19.52 -0.55 9.32
N VAL A 86 -19.64 -0.18 8.03
CA VAL A 86 -19.40 -1.08 6.91
C VAL A 86 -18.43 -0.47 5.90
N ILE A 87 -17.56 -1.32 5.35
CA ILE A 87 -16.71 -1.00 4.21
C ILE A 87 -17.42 -1.42 2.91
N SER A 88 -17.51 -0.49 1.96
CA SER A 88 -18.07 -0.71 0.62
C SER A 88 -17.52 -1.98 -0.04
N LYS A 89 -18.39 -2.74 -0.72
CA LYS A 89 -18.00 -3.96 -1.44
C LYS A 89 -16.92 -3.69 -2.50
N LYS A 90 -16.89 -2.49 -3.08
CA LYS A 90 -15.88 -2.08 -4.07
C LYS A 90 -14.44 -2.11 -3.51
N MET A 91 -14.30 -1.88 -2.19
CA MET A 91 -13.01 -1.87 -1.48
C MET A 91 -12.54 -3.27 -1.05
N ARG A 92 -13.38 -4.31 -1.22
CA ARG A 92 -13.04 -5.69 -0.84
C ARG A 92 -12.21 -6.42 -1.90
N SER A 93 -12.03 -5.81 -3.07
CA SER A 93 -11.10 -6.33 -4.08
C SER A 93 -9.67 -6.30 -3.54
N HIS A 94 -8.91 -7.35 -3.86
CA HIS A 94 -7.45 -7.41 -3.70
C HIS A 94 -6.71 -7.16 -5.01
N SER A 95 -7.45 -7.01 -6.11
CA SER A 95 -6.89 -6.70 -7.43
C SER A 95 -6.43 -5.25 -7.46
N LEU A 96 -5.11 -5.05 -7.38
CA LEU A 96 -4.48 -3.73 -7.41
C LEU A 96 -4.83 -2.99 -8.70
N SER A 97 -4.82 -3.70 -9.83
CA SER A 97 -5.19 -3.15 -11.14
C SER A 97 -6.62 -2.59 -11.13
N LYS A 98 -7.60 -3.33 -10.62
CA LYS A 98 -8.99 -2.87 -10.52
C LYS A 98 -9.16 -1.70 -9.56
N LEU A 99 -8.50 -1.73 -8.40
CA LEU A 99 -8.60 -0.68 -7.40
C LEU A 99 -8.03 0.65 -7.92
N VAL A 100 -6.91 0.64 -8.64
CA VAL A 100 -6.31 1.88 -9.17
C VAL A 100 -7.18 2.55 -10.22
N GLN A 101 -7.88 1.78 -11.04
CA GLN A 101 -8.81 2.33 -12.04
C GLN A 101 -10.00 3.07 -11.42
N MET A 102 -10.30 2.81 -10.13
CA MET A 102 -11.38 3.47 -9.41
C MET A 102 -10.99 4.81 -8.77
N SER A 103 -9.70 5.10 -8.64
CA SER A 103 -9.20 6.36 -8.07
C SER A 103 -8.90 7.35 -9.19
N ASN A 104 -9.09 8.65 -8.98
CA ASN A 104 -8.66 9.74 -9.86
C ASN A 104 -7.37 10.41 -9.41
N LEU A 105 -7.00 10.29 -8.13
CA LEU A 105 -5.89 11.04 -7.53
C LEU A 105 -4.55 10.29 -7.49
N ILE A 106 -4.57 8.98 -7.79
CA ILE A 106 -3.35 8.17 -7.84
C ILE A 106 -2.39 8.68 -8.93
N PRO A 107 -1.10 8.89 -8.60
CA PRO A 107 -0.12 9.35 -9.56
C PRO A 107 0.32 8.22 -10.50
N TYR A 108 0.69 8.58 -11.74
CA TYR A 108 1.33 7.67 -12.70
C TYR A 108 0.55 6.40 -13.04
N LYS A 109 -0.79 6.41 -13.02
CA LYS A 109 -1.64 5.23 -13.26
C LYS A 109 -1.19 4.35 -14.42
N ASP A 110 -0.96 4.96 -15.59
CA ASP A 110 -0.59 4.20 -16.80
C ASP A 110 0.82 3.60 -16.71
N ARG A 111 1.77 4.32 -16.09
CA ARG A 111 3.15 3.82 -15.91
C ARG A 111 3.24 2.80 -14.78
N GLY A 112 2.38 2.87 -13.78
CA GLY A 112 2.33 1.97 -12.63
C GLY A 112 1.58 0.66 -12.90
N GLN A 113 0.73 0.61 -13.94
CA GLN A 113 -0.14 -0.53 -14.23
C GLN A 113 0.62 -1.85 -14.38
N SER A 114 1.77 -1.85 -15.07
CA SER A 114 2.60 -3.04 -15.24
C SER A 114 3.17 -3.53 -13.91
N ILE A 115 3.59 -2.61 -13.05
CA ILE A 115 4.13 -2.91 -11.71
C ILE A 115 3.05 -3.46 -10.79
N LEU A 116 1.86 -2.86 -10.78
CA LEU A 116 0.73 -3.34 -10.00
C LEU A 116 0.29 -4.74 -10.45
N THR A 117 0.35 -4.99 -11.76
CA THR A 117 0.07 -6.31 -12.33
C THR A 117 1.13 -7.33 -11.91
N ILE A 118 2.41 -6.95 -11.81
CA ILE A 118 3.46 -7.81 -11.24
C ILE A 118 3.13 -8.15 -9.79
N PHE A 119 2.77 -7.16 -8.96
CA PHE A 119 2.37 -7.39 -7.57
C PHE A 119 1.13 -8.29 -7.43
N GLU A 120 0.13 -8.08 -8.28
CA GLU A 120 -1.07 -8.90 -8.34
C GLU A 120 -0.78 -10.34 -8.79
N ASN A 121 0.17 -10.51 -9.73
CA ASN A 121 0.50 -11.81 -10.31
C ASN A 121 1.61 -12.56 -9.57
N GLY A 122 2.33 -11.90 -8.66
CA GLY A 122 3.43 -12.53 -7.93
C GLY A 122 4.76 -12.52 -8.69
N ASN A 123 5.83 -12.28 -7.93
CA ASN A 123 7.20 -12.73 -8.20
C ASN A 123 8.14 -11.80 -9.01
N GLU A 124 9.21 -11.41 -8.30
CA GLU A 124 10.52 -10.87 -8.74
C GLU A 124 10.68 -9.37 -9.07
N SER A 125 11.68 -8.78 -8.37
CA SER A 125 12.36 -7.48 -8.57
C SER A 125 11.97 -6.32 -7.63
N TRP A 126 12.41 -6.37 -6.37
CA TRP A 126 12.18 -5.33 -5.33
C TRP A 126 12.76 -3.93 -5.64
N ALA A 127 13.91 -3.86 -6.33
CA ALA A 127 14.67 -2.60 -6.47
C ALA A 127 14.00 -1.51 -7.33
N ARG A 128 12.94 -1.84 -8.08
CA ARG A 128 12.27 -0.86 -8.96
C ARG A 128 11.12 -0.13 -8.28
N TYR A 129 10.68 -0.52 -7.09
CA TYR A 129 9.36 -0.11 -6.60
C TYR A 129 9.39 0.82 -5.39
N GLN A 130 10.54 0.95 -4.71
CA GLN A 130 10.72 1.93 -3.63
C GLN A 130 10.36 3.35 -4.09
N TRP A 131 10.75 3.72 -5.32
CA TRP A 131 10.37 5.02 -5.87
C TRP A 131 8.85 5.14 -6.06
N LEU A 132 8.17 4.08 -6.53
CA LEU A 132 6.73 4.12 -6.84
C LEU A 132 5.91 4.24 -5.55
N ILE A 133 6.22 3.43 -4.55
CA ILE A 133 5.62 3.52 -3.21
C ILE A 133 5.90 4.91 -2.61
N GLY A 134 7.13 5.41 -2.68
CA GLY A 134 7.47 6.76 -2.22
C GLY A 134 6.71 7.86 -2.99
N ALA A 135 6.44 7.68 -4.29
CA ALA A 135 5.64 8.62 -5.07
C ALA A 135 4.17 8.64 -4.66
N TYR A 136 3.59 7.46 -4.40
CA TYR A 136 2.23 7.33 -3.89
C TYR A 136 2.15 7.96 -2.49
N GLY A 137 3.08 7.63 -1.60
CA GLY A 137 3.20 8.20 -0.27
C GLY A 137 3.27 9.74 -0.30
N LYS A 138 4.18 10.32 -1.10
CA LYS A 138 4.29 11.77 -1.28
C LYS A 138 2.99 12.42 -1.74
N ARG A 139 2.28 11.80 -2.67
CA ARG A 139 1.01 12.33 -3.18
C ARG A 139 -0.08 12.25 -2.12
N LEU A 140 -0.14 11.13 -1.38
CA LEU A 140 -1.12 10.90 -0.34
C LEU A 140 -0.92 11.84 0.85
N VAL A 141 0.32 12.02 1.33
CA VAL A 141 0.64 13.01 2.37
C VAL A 141 0.13 14.40 1.99
N LYS A 142 0.41 14.86 0.76
CA LYS A 142 -0.08 16.16 0.27
C LYS A 142 -1.61 16.28 0.22
N LEU A 143 -2.33 15.17 0.10
CA LEU A 143 -3.79 15.15 0.13
C LEU A 143 -4.32 15.14 1.57
N LEU A 144 -3.69 14.38 2.46
CA LEU A 144 -4.03 14.29 3.87
C LEU A 144 -3.75 15.60 4.62
N GLU A 145 -2.75 16.38 4.19
CA GLU A 145 -2.52 17.74 4.68
C GLU A 145 -3.68 18.70 4.38
N LYS A 146 -4.49 18.41 3.36
CA LYS A 146 -5.68 19.19 3.03
C LYS A 146 -6.86 18.72 3.86
N LYS A 147 -7.80 19.62 4.11
CA LYS A 147 -9.09 19.27 4.75
C LYS A 147 -9.78 18.15 3.95
N TRP A 148 -9.97 17.01 4.60
CA TRP A 148 -10.79 15.89 4.16
C TRP A 148 -12.16 16.00 4.82
N GLU A 149 -13.21 15.88 4.02
CA GLU A 149 -14.60 15.87 4.48
C GLU A 149 -15.11 14.43 4.45
N GLY A 150 -15.30 13.87 5.65
CA GLY A 150 -15.77 12.51 5.88
C GLY A 150 -17.30 12.42 5.94
N PRO A 151 -17.84 11.19 5.98
CA PRO A 151 -19.27 10.99 6.13
C PRO A 151 -19.76 11.43 7.52
N HIS A 152 -21.07 11.69 7.63
CA HIS A 152 -21.75 12.06 8.88
C HIS A 152 -21.20 13.32 9.57
N GLY A 153 -20.67 14.28 8.80
CA GLY A 153 -20.16 15.54 9.32
C GLY A 153 -18.77 15.44 9.95
N PHE A 154 -18.12 14.28 9.89
CA PHE A 154 -16.71 14.17 10.25
C PHE A 154 -15.87 14.98 9.24
N SER A 155 -14.87 15.71 9.71
CA SER A 155 -13.87 16.30 8.84
C SER A 155 -12.56 16.44 9.59
N GLY A 156 -11.44 16.47 8.86
CA GLY A 156 -10.12 16.61 9.46
C GLY A 156 -9.04 16.95 8.45
N SER A 157 -7.90 17.39 8.95
CA SER A 157 -6.66 17.55 8.19
C SER A 157 -5.52 17.02 9.05
N TYR A 158 -4.45 16.53 8.41
CA TYR A 158 -3.37 15.84 9.09
C TYR A 158 -2.06 16.61 8.96
N GLU A 159 -1.35 16.80 10.06
CA GLU A 159 0.04 17.26 10.07
C GLU A 159 0.94 16.02 10.10
N ILE A 160 1.77 15.84 9.05
CA ILE A 160 2.60 14.64 8.86
C ILE A 160 4.06 15.07 8.75
N SER A 161 4.93 14.48 9.57
CA SER A 161 6.39 14.70 9.55
C SER A 161 7.14 13.43 9.95
N GLY A 162 8.36 13.24 9.45
CA GLY A 162 9.16 12.02 9.64
C GLY A 162 9.42 11.24 8.34
N CYS A 163 9.89 10.01 8.45
CA CYS A 163 10.13 9.13 7.30
C CYS A 163 8.92 8.22 7.06
N PHE A 164 8.25 8.37 5.92
CA PHE A 164 7.18 7.47 5.48
C PHE A 164 7.48 6.98 4.07
N PHE A 165 7.29 5.69 3.79
CA PHE A 165 7.53 5.07 2.49
C PHE A 165 8.94 5.29 1.96
N GLY A 166 9.94 5.30 2.85
CA GLY A 166 11.33 5.62 2.54
C GLY A 166 11.59 7.10 2.17
N VAL A 167 10.62 7.99 2.44
CA VAL A 167 10.69 9.42 2.12
C VAL A 167 10.60 10.25 3.40
N ASN A 168 11.56 11.16 3.58
CA ASN A 168 11.51 12.14 4.67
C ASN A 168 10.57 13.32 4.32
N PHE A 169 9.69 13.65 5.26
CA PHE A 169 8.80 14.81 5.23
C PHE A 169 9.18 15.74 6.38
N GLU A 170 9.61 16.96 6.04
CA GLU A 170 9.93 17.99 7.02
C GLU A 170 8.67 18.57 7.64
N LYS A 171 8.76 18.92 8.92
CA LYS A 171 7.69 19.62 9.62
C LYS A 171 7.58 21.04 9.05
N LYS A 172 6.42 21.41 8.50
CA LYS A 172 6.19 22.78 8.05
C LYS A 172 6.19 23.71 9.27
N SER A 173 7.10 24.68 9.24
CA SER A 173 7.29 25.70 10.28
C SER A 173 6.11 26.65 10.37
#